data_AF-A0A2D0W3T7-F1
#
_entry.id   AF-A0A2D0W3T7-F1
#
_cell.length_a   1.000
_cell.length_b   1.000
_cell.length_c   1.000
_cell.angle_alpha   90.00
_cell.angle_beta   90.00
_cell.angle_gamma   90.00
#
_symmetry.space_group_name_H-M   'P 1'
#
loop_
_entity.id
_entity.type
_entity.pdbx_description
1 polymer ?
#
loop_
_entity_poly.entity_id
_entity_poly.type
_entity_poly.pdbx_seq_one_letter_code
_entity_poly.pdbx_strand_id
1 'polypeptide(L)'
;MKMNKNFMITPFHQWLVGFTDGDGSFYIKKHGKALTFTLAYHLVKDDIMCIQNIKKGLKLDQNIEMRPKSVMLSIIKQSVIIDTIIPIFDHYSLMTKKSNVYNLWRESFFHYINRSQSKKKLWEIKYKLNDSKFLQELPDITNFNHMSTEYIVGFLEAEGSFVLSNSRNACLFYISQHEDSIYTLIAIKNYIEKNWKPINSTPKLVNKYLVVPPGAPQAPQGTFGAAGR
;
A
#
# COMPACT_ATOMS: atom_id res chain seq x y z
N MET A 1 15.95 20.06 -8.75
CA MET A 1 15.46 19.31 -9.93
C MET A 1 14.11 19.89 -10.30
N LYS A 2 13.96 20.50 -11.49
CA LYS A 2 12.66 21.04 -11.92
C LYS A 2 11.75 19.85 -12.22
N MET A 3 10.68 19.67 -11.45
CA MET A 3 9.65 18.68 -11.75
C MET A 3 9.10 18.96 -13.16
N ASN A 4 8.96 17.89 -13.95
CA ASN A 4 8.39 17.95 -15.28
C ASN A 4 6.94 18.43 -15.17
N LYS A 5 6.57 19.46 -15.94
CA LYS A 5 5.46 20.37 -15.62
C LYS A 5 4.03 19.80 -15.80
N ASN A 6 3.82 18.52 -16.14
CA ASN A 6 2.49 17.93 -16.35
C ASN A 6 2.36 16.50 -15.79
N PHE A 7 2.80 16.25 -14.55
CA PHE A 7 2.42 15.00 -13.88
C PHE A 7 0.94 15.07 -13.48
N MET A 8 0.06 14.52 -14.32
CA MET A 8 -1.37 14.46 -14.04
C MET A 8 -1.65 13.31 -13.07
N ILE A 9 -1.95 13.69 -11.84
CA ILE A 9 -2.41 12.79 -10.80
C ILE A 9 -3.81 12.26 -11.14
N THR A 10 -4.10 10.99 -10.82
CA THR A 10 -5.32 10.28 -11.23
C THR A 10 -5.80 9.36 -10.11
N PRO A 11 -7.07 8.90 -10.13
CA PRO A 11 -7.57 7.86 -9.22
C PRO A 11 -6.70 6.60 -9.17
N PHE A 12 -6.10 6.21 -10.31
CA PHE A 12 -5.16 5.10 -10.36
C PHE A 12 -3.94 5.30 -9.45
N HIS A 13 -3.42 6.53 -9.33
CA HIS A 13 -2.26 6.80 -8.48
C HIS A 13 -2.60 6.67 -6.98
N GLN A 14 -3.80 7.06 -6.56
CA GLN A 14 -4.26 6.85 -5.17
C GLN A 14 -4.49 5.37 -4.87
N TRP A 15 -5.13 4.64 -5.80
CA TRP A 15 -5.26 3.19 -5.73
C TRP A 15 -3.90 2.51 -5.64
N LEU A 16 -2.93 2.92 -6.47
CA LEU A 16 -1.59 2.36 -6.47
C LEU A 16 -0.88 2.56 -5.13
N VAL A 17 -1.06 3.71 -4.48
CA VAL A 17 -0.47 3.97 -3.15
C VAL A 17 -1.05 3.03 -2.12
N GLY A 18 -2.38 2.86 -2.09
CA GLY A 18 -3.05 1.88 -1.23
C GLY A 18 -2.60 0.45 -1.49
N PHE A 19 -2.56 0.03 -2.76
CA PHE A 19 -2.09 -1.29 -3.14
C PHE A 19 -0.61 -1.51 -2.75
N THR A 20 0.22 -0.47 -2.86
CA THR A 20 1.63 -0.50 -2.44
C THR A 20 1.76 -0.62 -0.91
N ASP A 21 0.88 0.01 -0.15
CA ASP A 21 0.84 -0.13 1.31
C ASP A 21 0.50 -1.55 1.78
N GLY A 22 -0.22 -2.34 0.98
CA GLY A 22 -0.35 -3.78 1.18
C GLY A 22 0.83 -4.56 0.59
N ASP A 23 0.82 -4.75 -0.73
CA ASP A 23 1.69 -5.70 -1.44
C ASP A 23 2.98 -5.11 -2.07
N GLY A 24 3.18 -3.81 -1.97
CA GLY A 24 4.39 -3.15 -2.50
C GLY A 24 5.62 -3.35 -1.63
N SER A 25 6.78 -3.51 -2.26
CA SER A 25 8.08 -3.69 -1.57
C SER A 25 9.16 -2.75 -2.11
N PHE A 26 9.69 -1.89 -1.24
CA PHE A 26 10.87 -1.06 -1.52
C PHE A 26 12.13 -1.74 -0.99
N TYR A 27 13.14 -1.92 -1.84
CA TYR A 27 14.41 -2.48 -1.42
C TYR A 27 15.59 -2.01 -2.28
N ILE A 28 16.80 -2.30 -1.79
CA ILE A 28 18.06 -2.02 -2.47
C ILE A 28 18.78 -3.34 -2.70
N LYS A 29 19.15 -3.62 -3.96
CA LYS A 29 20.00 -4.75 -4.34
C LYS A 29 21.44 -4.27 -4.57
N LYS A 30 22.41 -5.12 -4.24
CA LYS A 30 23.83 -4.88 -4.49
C LYS A 30 24.30 -5.80 -5.60
N HIS A 31 24.90 -5.22 -6.63
CA HIS A 31 25.50 -5.93 -7.77
C HIS A 31 26.98 -5.54 -7.85
N GLY A 32 27.85 -6.30 -7.20
CA GLY A 32 29.26 -5.95 -7.05
C GLY A 32 29.44 -4.57 -6.39
N LYS A 33 29.94 -3.60 -7.17
CA LYS A 33 30.13 -2.20 -6.73
C LYS A 33 28.93 -1.29 -7.02
N ALA A 34 27.89 -1.79 -7.67
CA ALA A 34 26.68 -1.03 -8.02
C ALA A 34 25.52 -1.32 -7.05
N LEU A 35 24.59 -0.37 -6.96
CA LEU A 35 23.34 -0.51 -6.23
C LEU A 35 22.17 -0.32 -7.19
N THR A 36 21.14 -1.12 -6.99
CA THR A 36 19.88 -1.02 -7.71
C THR A 36 18.78 -0.78 -6.70
N PHE A 37 18.05 0.31 -6.89
CA PHE A 37 16.90 0.67 -6.09
C PHE A 37 15.67 0.11 -6.79
N THR A 38 14.84 -0.63 -6.05
CA THR A 38 13.70 -1.34 -6.61
C THR A 38 12.44 -1.04 -5.81
N LEU A 39 11.36 -0.71 -6.51
CA LEU A 39 9.99 -0.96 -6.07
C LEU A 39 9.51 -2.24 -6.79
N ALA A 40 9.00 -3.21 -6.06
CA ALA A 40 8.48 -4.44 -6.64
C ALA A 40 7.10 -4.81 -6.11
N TYR A 41 6.37 -5.55 -6.94
CA TYR A 41 5.12 -6.23 -6.62
C TYR A 41 5.31 -7.71 -6.94
N HIS A 42 5.08 -8.59 -5.98
CA HIS A 42 5.23 -10.04 -6.13
C HIS A 42 3.93 -10.72 -5.69
N LEU A 43 3.14 -11.15 -6.66
CA LEU A 43 1.80 -11.70 -6.42
C LEU A 43 1.74 -13.18 -6.81
N VAL A 44 0.68 -13.86 -6.38
CA VAL A 44 0.35 -15.18 -6.90
C VAL A 44 0.02 -15.08 -8.39
N LYS A 45 0.24 -16.17 -9.13
CA LYS A 45 0.18 -16.15 -10.59
C LYS A 45 -1.20 -15.76 -11.14
N ASP A 46 -2.26 -16.10 -10.41
CA ASP A 46 -3.64 -15.82 -10.80
C ASP A 46 -3.94 -14.31 -10.82
N ASP A 47 -3.17 -13.51 -10.08
CA ASP A 47 -3.29 -12.05 -10.00
C ASP A 47 -2.43 -11.31 -11.02
N ILE A 48 -1.97 -11.99 -12.08
CA ILE A 48 -1.16 -11.36 -13.14
C ILE A 48 -1.86 -10.15 -13.78
N MET A 49 -3.18 -10.14 -13.84
CA MET A 49 -3.93 -9.01 -14.38
C MET A 49 -3.71 -7.73 -13.53
N CYS A 50 -3.58 -7.86 -12.20
CA CYS A 50 -3.24 -6.73 -11.33
C CYS A 50 -1.85 -6.18 -11.69
N ILE A 51 -0.84 -7.04 -11.84
CA ILE A 51 0.50 -6.64 -12.29
C ILE A 51 0.46 -5.96 -13.67
N GLN A 52 -0.33 -6.49 -14.61
CA GLN A 52 -0.49 -5.89 -15.95
C GLN A 52 -1.15 -4.50 -15.87
N ASN A 53 -2.14 -4.32 -14.98
CA ASN A 53 -2.78 -3.04 -14.73
C ASN A 53 -1.78 -2.02 -14.15
N ILE A 54 -0.97 -2.40 -13.17
CA ILE A 54 0.10 -1.55 -12.61
C ILE A 54 1.08 -1.15 -13.71
N LYS A 55 1.56 -2.13 -14.50
CA LYS A 55 2.49 -1.90 -15.61
C LYS A 55 1.91 -0.90 -16.62
N LYS A 56 0.65 -1.07 -17.01
CA LYS A 56 -0.06 -0.20 -17.96
C LYS A 56 -0.27 1.20 -17.39
N GLY A 57 -0.76 1.32 -16.15
CA GLY A 57 -1.04 2.60 -15.50
C GLY A 57 0.22 3.45 -15.29
N LEU A 58 1.36 2.79 -15.00
CA LEU A 58 2.67 3.42 -14.89
C LEU A 58 3.41 3.57 -16.24
N LYS A 59 2.80 3.14 -17.35
CA LYS A 59 3.38 3.18 -18.71
C LYS A 59 4.78 2.55 -18.79
N LEU A 60 4.96 1.42 -18.12
CA LEU A 60 6.25 0.72 -18.04
C LEU A 60 6.47 -0.18 -19.26
N ASP A 61 7.69 -0.15 -19.78
CA ASP A 61 8.18 -1.04 -20.85
C ASP A 61 8.69 -2.39 -20.30
N GLN A 62 9.01 -2.44 -19.00
CA GLN A 62 9.66 -3.58 -18.35
C GLN A 62 8.87 -4.89 -18.44
N ASN A 63 9.59 -6.01 -18.57
CA ASN A 63 8.99 -7.34 -18.58
C ASN A 63 8.49 -7.74 -17.19
N ILE A 64 7.38 -8.49 -17.16
CA ILE A 64 6.88 -9.15 -15.97
C ILE A 64 7.63 -10.48 -15.84
N GLU A 65 8.23 -10.73 -14.69
CA GLU A 65 8.92 -11.97 -14.40
C GLU A 65 7.89 -13.05 -14.05
N MET A 66 7.85 -14.11 -14.86
CA MET A 66 6.93 -15.24 -14.68
C MET A 66 7.64 -16.36 -13.92
N ARG A 67 7.04 -16.83 -12.82
CA ARG A 67 7.51 -17.98 -12.04
C ARG A 67 6.42 -19.06 -11.98
N PRO A 68 6.73 -20.30 -11.54
CA PRO A 68 5.73 -21.38 -11.55
C PRO A 68 4.43 -21.05 -10.79
N LYS A 69 4.52 -20.37 -9.63
CA LYS A 69 3.38 -20.06 -8.75
C LYS A 69 3.14 -18.55 -8.53
N SER A 70 3.97 -17.70 -9.14
CA SER A 70 3.92 -16.27 -8.88
C SER A 70 4.39 -15.45 -10.07
N VAL A 71 4.10 -14.15 -10.01
CA VAL A 71 4.51 -13.15 -10.98
C VAL A 71 5.14 -11.97 -10.25
N MET A 72 6.13 -11.34 -10.87
CA MET A 72 6.81 -10.21 -10.26
C MET A 72 7.03 -9.08 -11.26
N LEU A 73 6.70 -7.86 -10.86
CA LEU A 73 7.08 -6.63 -11.55
C LEU A 73 8.12 -5.90 -10.71
N SER A 74 9.30 -5.64 -11.28
CA SER A 74 10.39 -4.92 -10.62
C SER A 74 10.68 -3.61 -11.35
N ILE A 75 10.42 -2.48 -10.70
CA ILE A 75 10.68 -1.13 -11.21
C ILE A 75 12.06 -0.69 -10.74
N ILE A 76 13.03 -0.69 -11.67
CA ILE A 76 14.46 -0.48 -11.36
C ILE A 76 15.11 0.66 -12.15
N LYS A 77 14.44 1.12 -13.22
CA LYS A 77 15.00 2.10 -14.15
C LYS A 77 15.02 3.47 -13.47
N GLN A 78 16.21 4.07 -13.33
CA GLN A 78 16.39 5.33 -12.60
C GLN A 78 15.50 6.45 -13.14
N SER A 79 15.34 6.57 -14.46
CA SER A 79 14.47 7.57 -15.06
C SER A 79 13.01 7.40 -14.63
N VAL A 80 12.49 6.17 -14.61
CA VAL A 80 11.11 5.88 -14.15
C VAL A 80 10.96 6.19 -12.65
N ILE A 81 11.98 5.87 -11.85
CA ILE A 81 11.97 6.19 -10.42
C ILE A 81 11.86 7.70 -10.22
N ILE A 82 12.68 8.47 -10.94
CA ILE A 82 12.76 9.93 -10.84
C ILE A 82 11.51 10.62 -11.41
N ASP A 83 11.04 10.19 -12.57
CA ASP A 83 10.01 10.90 -13.34
C ASP A 83 8.59 10.42 -13.03
N THR A 84 8.43 9.27 -12.35
CA THR A 84 7.11 8.66 -12.11
C THR A 84 6.94 8.21 -10.65
N ILE A 85 7.80 7.34 -10.14
CA ILE A 85 7.59 6.72 -8.81
C ILE A 85 7.70 7.77 -7.71
N ILE A 86 8.81 8.50 -7.62
CA ILE A 86 9.00 9.51 -6.58
C ILE A 86 7.89 10.59 -6.64
N PRO A 87 7.53 11.15 -7.81
CA PRO A 87 6.40 12.08 -7.90
C PRO A 87 5.06 11.56 -7.37
N ILE A 88 4.74 10.27 -7.57
CA ILE A 88 3.51 9.65 -7.03
C ILE A 88 3.55 9.61 -5.51
N PHE A 89 4.60 9.02 -4.94
CA PHE A 89 4.67 8.74 -3.50
C PHE A 89 5.08 9.98 -2.66
N ASP A 90 5.68 11.00 -3.27
CA ASP A 90 5.86 12.32 -2.65
C ASP A 90 4.56 13.13 -2.63
N HIS A 91 3.65 12.92 -3.61
CA HIS A 91 2.35 13.57 -3.65
C HIS A 91 1.34 12.86 -2.74
N TYR A 92 1.26 11.54 -2.84
CA TYR A 92 0.40 10.69 -2.02
C TYR A 92 1.25 9.83 -1.08
N SER A 93 1.27 10.25 0.18
CA SER A 93 1.98 9.53 1.24
C SER A 93 1.42 8.12 1.42
N LEU A 94 2.32 7.15 1.57
CA LEU A 94 1.99 5.85 2.16
C LEU A 94 1.50 6.05 3.59
N MET A 95 0.51 5.27 3.99
CA MET A 95 -0.21 5.41 5.25
C MET A 95 0.01 4.22 6.20
N THR A 96 0.97 3.33 5.91
CA THR A 96 1.50 2.34 6.86
C THR A 96 2.93 2.70 7.30
N LYS A 97 3.55 1.86 8.14
CA LYS A 97 5.00 1.96 8.45
C LYS A 97 5.91 1.86 7.22
N LYS A 98 5.38 1.42 6.07
CA LYS A 98 6.08 1.46 4.78
C LYS A 98 6.43 2.88 4.33
N SER A 99 5.79 3.91 4.88
CA SER A 99 6.18 5.32 4.69
C SER A 99 7.63 5.60 5.10
N ASN A 100 8.08 5.06 6.25
CA ASN A 100 9.46 5.16 6.71
C ASN A 100 10.44 4.43 5.78
N VAL A 101 10.05 3.23 5.32
CA VAL A 101 10.82 2.44 4.34
C VAL A 101 10.99 3.24 3.04
N TYR A 102 9.90 3.80 2.51
CA TYR A 102 9.93 4.63 1.30
C TYR A 102 10.81 5.86 1.49
N ASN A 103 10.67 6.59 2.60
CA ASN A 103 11.46 7.81 2.82
C ASN A 103 12.96 7.50 2.85
N LEU A 104 13.36 6.47 3.61
CA LEU A 104 14.77 6.05 3.68
C LEU A 104 15.29 5.53 2.33
N TRP A 105 14.46 4.79 1.59
CA TRP A 105 14.78 4.30 0.25
C TRP A 105 14.99 5.46 -0.73
N ARG A 106 14.09 6.46 -0.72
CA ARG A 106 14.11 7.66 -1.56
C ARG A 106 15.33 8.53 -1.26
N GLU A 107 15.60 8.82 0.01
CA GLU A 107 16.79 9.59 0.41
C GLU A 107 18.09 8.89 0.00
N SER A 108 18.15 7.57 0.23
CA SER A 108 19.28 6.75 -0.19
C SER A 108 19.46 6.74 -1.71
N PHE A 109 18.37 6.75 -2.47
CA PHE A 109 18.39 6.84 -3.93
C PHE A 109 18.98 8.18 -4.38
N PHE A 110 18.53 9.30 -3.81
CA PHE A 110 19.09 10.62 -4.14
C PHE A 110 20.58 10.73 -3.77
N HIS A 111 20.98 10.17 -2.64
CA HIS A 111 22.38 10.11 -2.25
C HIS A 111 23.23 9.27 -3.22
N TYR A 112 22.68 8.17 -3.71
CA TYR A 112 23.34 7.31 -4.69
C TYR A 112 23.55 8.02 -6.03
N ILE A 113 22.51 8.64 -6.60
CA ILE A 113 22.61 9.28 -7.93
C ILE A 113 23.47 10.55 -7.89
N ASN A 114 23.42 11.31 -6.79
CA ASN A 114 24.23 12.52 -6.60
C ASN A 114 25.65 12.23 -6.13
N ARG A 115 26.00 10.95 -5.88
CA ARG A 115 27.29 10.54 -5.31
C ARG A 115 27.66 11.28 -4.02
N SER A 116 26.66 11.67 -3.23
CA SER A 116 26.83 12.50 -2.03
C SER A 116 26.99 11.70 -0.73
N GLN A 117 26.86 10.38 -0.79
CA GLN A 117 27.19 9.46 0.31
C GLN A 117 28.09 8.33 -0.18
N SER A 118 28.89 7.79 0.75
CA SER A 118 29.71 6.63 0.44
C SER A 118 28.83 5.40 0.16
N LYS A 119 29.26 4.58 -0.81
CA LYS A 119 28.58 3.31 -1.11
C LYS A 119 28.49 2.39 0.12
N LYS A 120 29.50 2.44 1.01
CA LYS A 120 29.51 1.67 2.27
C LYS A 120 28.31 2.04 3.15
N LYS A 121 28.04 3.33 3.34
CA LYS A 121 26.89 3.78 4.14
C LYS A 121 25.56 3.37 3.51
N LEU A 122 25.45 3.44 2.18
CA LEU A 122 24.27 2.96 1.46
C LEU A 122 24.09 1.43 1.56
N TRP A 123 25.19 0.67 1.71
CA TRP A 123 25.12 -0.77 1.97
C TRP A 123 24.57 -1.06 3.35
N GLU A 124 24.97 -0.31 4.36
CA GLU A 124 24.43 -0.43 5.72
C GLU A 124 22.92 -0.15 5.73
N ILE A 125 22.48 0.89 5.02
CA ILE A 125 21.06 1.21 4.88
C ILE A 125 20.28 0.07 4.22
N LYS A 126 20.82 -0.55 3.15
CA LYS A 126 20.18 -1.71 2.50
C LYS A 126 19.76 -2.79 3.52
N TYR A 127 20.59 -3.10 4.51
CA TYR A 127 20.30 -4.16 5.49
C TYR A 127 19.28 -3.72 6.55
N LYS A 128 19.17 -2.41 6.81
CA LYS A 128 18.24 -1.84 7.79
C LYS A 128 16.89 -1.46 7.21
N LEU A 129 16.80 -1.25 5.89
CA LEU A 129 15.63 -0.67 5.23
C LEU A 129 14.30 -1.36 5.55
N ASN A 130 14.33 -2.68 5.77
CA ASN A 130 13.15 -3.49 6.11
C ASN A 130 13.31 -4.22 7.45
N ASP A 131 14.22 -3.75 8.32
CA ASP A 131 14.40 -4.29 9.66
C ASP A 131 13.37 -3.66 10.61
N SER A 132 12.49 -4.46 11.20
CA SER A 132 11.37 -3.96 12.01
C SER A 132 11.83 -3.19 13.24
N LYS A 133 12.89 -3.66 13.92
CA LYS A 133 13.43 -2.99 15.12
C LYS A 133 13.95 -1.60 14.78
N PHE A 134 14.75 -1.50 13.72
CA PHE A 134 15.24 -0.22 13.25
C PHE A 134 14.11 0.71 12.83
N LEU A 135 13.08 0.21 12.13
CA LEU A 135 11.94 1.03 11.71
C LEU A 135 11.08 1.52 12.87
N GLN A 136 11.00 0.77 13.98
CA GLN A 136 10.29 1.17 15.20
C GLN A 136 11.02 2.30 15.96
N GLU A 137 12.33 2.44 15.80
CA GLU A 137 13.12 3.54 16.39
C GLU A 137 12.96 4.86 15.63
N LEU A 138 12.46 4.82 14.39
CA LEU A 138 12.25 6.01 13.59
C LEU A 138 10.97 6.75 14.02
N PRO A 139 10.95 8.10 13.93
CA PRO A 139 9.72 8.86 14.10
C PRO A 139 8.61 8.33 13.21
N ASP A 140 7.38 8.30 13.72
CA ASP A 140 6.23 7.99 12.90
C ASP A 140 5.88 9.18 12.00
N ILE A 141 6.07 9.02 10.69
CA ILE A 141 5.76 10.04 9.68
C ILE A 141 4.46 9.75 8.93
N THR A 142 3.69 8.76 9.38
CA THR A 142 2.44 8.34 8.73
C THR A 142 1.45 9.51 8.68
N ASN A 143 0.89 9.77 7.49
CA ASN A 143 -0.02 10.89 7.26
C ASN A 143 -1.26 10.43 6.49
N PHE A 144 -2.44 10.63 7.08
CA PHE A 144 -3.72 10.18 6.53
C PHE A 144 -4.46 11.26 5.72
N ASN A 145 -3.86 12.43 5.48
CA ASN A 145 -4.51 13.55 4.78
C ASN A 145 -4.94 13.21 3.34
N HIS A 146 -4.31 12.22 2.72
CA HIS A 146 -4.64 11.76 1.37
C HIS A 146 -5.58 10.56 1.35
N MET A 147 -6.17 10.17 2.48
CA MET A 147 -7.07 9.03 2.53
C MET A 147 -8.27 9.24 1.62
N SER A 148 -8.51 8.27 0.74
CA SER A 148 -9.57 8.32 -0.26
C SER A 148 -10.20 6.94 -0.48
N THR A 149 -11.32 6.90 -1.19
CA THR A 149 -11.95 5.63 -1.57
C THR A 149 -11.02 4.80 -2.46
N GLU A 150 -10.29 5.45 -3.38
CA GLU A 150 -9.31 4.82 -4.27
C GLU A 150 -8.17 4.17 -3.49
N TYR A 151 -7.60 4.89 -2.50
CA TYR A 151 -6.58 4.34 -1.61
C TYR A 151 -7.12 3.10 -0.88
N ILE A 152 -8.32 3.19 -0.30
CA ILE A 152 -8.92 2.08 0.46
C ILE A 152 -9.16 0.88 -0.44
N VAL A 153 -9.65 1.07 -1.67
CA VAL A 153 -9.85 -0.02 -2.63
C VAL A 153 -8.52 -0.68 -3.00
N GLY A 154 -7.45 0.11 -3.23
CA GLY A 154 -6.13 -0.46 -3.51
C GLY A 154 -5.58 -1.25 -2.34
N PHE A 155 -5.65 -0.69 -1.12
CA PHE A 155 -5.22 -1.39 0.08
C PHE A 155 -6.06 -2.65 0.34
N LEU A 156 -7.35 -2.58 0.06
CA LEU A 156 -8.26 -3.70 0.16
C LEU A 156 -7.96 -4.81 -0.83
N GLU A 157 -7.62 -4.50 -2.07
CA GLU A 157 -7.25 -5.53 -3.05
C GLU A 157 -6.00 -6.29 -2.65
N ALA A 158 -5.11 -5.68 -1.87
CA ALA A 158 -3.91 -6.33 -1.33
C ALA A 158 -4.15 -7.08 0.00
N GLU A 159 -4.86 -6.46 0.95
CA GLU A 159 -4.94 -6.94 2.35
C GLU A 159 -6.36 -7.35 2.78
N GLY A 160 -7.29 -7.38 1.82
CA GLY A 160 -8.71 -7.59 2.03
C GLY A 160 -9.15 -9.04 2.05
N SER A 161 -10.27 -9.27 2.72
CA SER A 161 -11.00 -10.54 2.59
C SER A 161 -12.51 -10.33 2.69
N PHE A 162 -13.24 -11.03 1.82
CA PHE A 162 -14.69 -11.14 1.88
C PHE A 162 -15.06 -12.57 2.28
N VAL A 163 -15.83 -12.69 3.36
CA VAL A 163 -16.15 -13.99 3.97
C VAL A 163 -17.66 -14.12 4.15
N LEU A 164 -18.21 -15.26 3.73
CA LEU A 164 -19.57 -15.65 4.09
C LEU A 164 -19.55 -16.38 5.42
N SER A 165 -20.26 -15.85 6.42
CA SER A 165 -20.40 -16.47 7.74
C SER A 165 -21.80 -17.06 7.88
N ASN A 166 -21.90 -18.39 7.74
CA ASN A 166 -23.17 -19.11 7.88
C ASN A 166 -23.74 -19.00 9.31
N SER A 167 -22.88 -19.09 10.33
CA SER A 167 -23.31 -19.00 11.74
C SER A 167 -23.84 -17.63 12.12
N ARG A 168 -23.31 -16.56 11.52
CA ARG A 168 -23.79 -15.18 11.73
C ARG A 168 -24.86 -14.77 10.72
N ASN A 169 -25.13 -15.62 9.72
CA ASN A 169 -25.93 -15.30 8.54
C ASN A 169 -25.52 -13.94 7.92
N ALA A 170 -24.21 -13.72 7.74
CA ALA A 170 -23.65 -12.42 7.39
C ALA A 170 -22.56 -12.52 6.32
N CYS A 171 -22.48 -11.48 5.47
CA CYS A 171 -21.31 -11.21 4.63
C CYS A 171 -20.37 -10.30 5.41
N LEU A 172 -19.14 -10.75 5.63
CA LEU A 172 -18.14 -10.05 6.42
C LEU A 172 -17.05 -9.53 5.50
N PHE A 173 -16.57 -8.35 5.85
CA PHE A 173 -15.50 -7.64 5.18
C PHE A 173 -14.38 -7.42 6.18
N TYR A 174 -13.18 -7.85 5.82
CA TYR A 174 -11.99 -7.71 6.63
C TYR A 174 -10.91 -6.97 5.86
N ILE A 175 -10.20 -6.10 6.57
CA ILE A 175 -8.89 -5.59 6.19
C ILE A 175 -7.98 -5.91 7.37
N SER A 176 -6.91 -6.65 7.12
CA SER A 176 -5.91 -6.97 8.14
C SER A 176 -4.62 -6.21 7.89
N GLN A 177 -3.87 -5.92 8.96
CA GLN A 177 -2.51 -5.41 8.86
C GLN A 177 -1.78 -5.68 10.17
N HIS A 178 -0.44 -5.63 10.17
CA HIS A 178 0.37 -5.71 11.38
C HIS A 178 0.02 -4.59 12.38
N GLU A 179 0.13 -4.88 13.68
CA GLU A 179 -0.24 -3.96 14.76
C GLU A 179 0.49 -2.61 14.70
N ASP A 180 1.74 -2.62 14.22
CA ASP A 180 2.53 -1.40 13.99
C ASP A 180 1.84 -0.38 13.07
N SER A 181 0.89 -0.81 12.23
CA SER A 181 0.08 0.06 11.34
C SER A 181 -1.40 0.11 11.75
N ILE A 182 -1.72 -0.08 13.04
CA ILE A 182 -3.09 -0.03 13.55
C ILE A 182 -3.80 1.30 13.25
N TYR A 183 -3.07 2.42 13.30
CA TYR A 183 -3.64 3.73 12.99
C TYR A 183 -4.12 3.84 11.54
N THR A 184 -3.53 3.08 10.61
CA THR A 184 -4.03 2.94 9.23
C THR A 184 -5.41 2.31 9.22
N LEU A 185 -5.62 1.21 9.96
CA LEU A 185 -6.90 0.53 10.04
C LEU A 185 -7.97 1.42 10.71
N ILE A 186 -7.60 2.17 11.76
CA ILE A 186 -8.48 3.13 12.41
C ILE A 186 -8.89 4.24 11.42
N ALA A 187 -7.93 4.78 10.66
CA ALA A 187 -8.21 5.81 9.66
C ALA A 187 -9.14 5.30 8.55
N ILE A 188 -8.88 4.10 8.02
CA ILE A 188 -9.74 3.45 7.01
C ILE A 188 -11.16 3.28 7.54
N LYS A 189 -11.32 2.74 8.76
CA LYS A 189 -12.62 2.57 9.40
C LYS A 189 -13.37 3.91 9.49
N ASN A 190 -12.73 4.93 10.06
CA ASN A 190 -13.33 6.25 10.23
C ASN A 190 -13.73 6.87 8.88
N TYR A 191 -12.92 6.69 7.85
CA TYR A 191 -13.23 7.15 6.50
C TYR A 191 -14.45 6.44 5.91
N ILE A 192 -14.52 5.11 6.02
CA ILE A 192 -15.65 4.31 5.51
C ILE A 192 -16.96 4.71 6.22
N GLU A 193 -16.97 4.76 7.55
CA GLU A 193 -18.17 5.12 8.33
C GLU A 193 -18.70 6.51 7.97
N LYS A 194 -17.79 7.45 7.74
CA LYS A 194 -18.13 8.83 7.37
C LYS A 194 -18.63 8.92 5.92
N ASN A 195 -17.92 8.34 4.96
CA ASN A 195 -18.07 8.67 3.54
C ASN A 195 -18.81 7.61 2.72
N TRP A 196 -18.71 6.33 3.05
CA TRP A 196 -19.38 5.27 2.27
C TRP A 196 -20.85 5.19 2.69
N LYS A 197 -21.74 5.49 1.75
CA LYS A 197 -23.19 5.44 1.93
C LYS A 197 -23.82 4.49 0.92
N PRO A 198 -24.97 3.87 1.25
CA PRO A 198 -25.73 3.09 0.28
C PRO A 198 -26.05 3.92 -0.95
N ILE A 199 -25.99 3.28 -2.12
CA ILE A 199 -26.42 3.87 -3.39
C ILE A 199 -27.79 3.33 -3.76
N ASN A 200 -28.49 3.98 -4.70
CA ASN A 200 -29.86 3.59 -5.06
C ASN A 200 -29.98 2.16 -5.59
N SER A 201 -28.90 1.61 -6.16
CA SER A 201 -28.82 0.21 -6.61
C SER A 201 -28.42 -0.79 -5.52
N THR A 202 -28.19 -0.33 -4.28
CA THR A 202 -27.92 -1.21 -3.14
C THR A 202 -29.13 -2.14 -2.92
N PRO A 203 -28.95 -3.47 -2.90
CA PRO A 203 -30.04 -4.42 -2.74
C PRO A 203 -30.95 -4.06 -1.56
N LYS A 204 -32.28 -4.12 -1.74
CA LYS A 204 -33.28 -3.70 -0.72
C LYS A 204 -33.09 -4.37 0.64
N LEU A 205 -32.54 -5.60 0.68
CA LEU A 205 -32.18 -6.28 1.92
C LEU A 205 -31.14 -5.48 2.73
N VAL A 206 -30.11 -4.95 2.09
CA VAL A 206 -29.03 -4.18 2.74
C VAL A 206 -29.55 -2.83 3.26
N ASN A 207 -30.43 -2.16 2.51
CA ASN A 207 -31.05 -0.91 2.95
C ASN A 207 -31.88 -1.05 4.24
N LYS A 208 -32.49 -2.23 4.49
CA LYS A 208 -33.23 -2.48 5.75
C LYS A 208 -32.32 -2.65 6.98
N TYR A 209 -31.06 -3.06 6.81
CA TYR A 209 -30.12 -3.29 7.92
C TYR A 209 -29.17 -2.11 8.19
N LEU A 210 -28.95 -1.22 7.21
CA LEU A 210 -28.09 -0.04 7.37
C LEU A 210 -28.79 1.16 8.00
N VAL A 211 -30.13 1.19 7.99
CA VAL A 211 -30.91 2.15 8.77
C VAL A 211 -31.14 1.53 10.14
N VAL A 212 -30.18 1.70 11.06
CA VAL A 212 -30.46 1.46 12.48
C VAL A 212 -31.49 2.53 12.89
N PRO A 213 -32.71 2.18 13.30
CA PRO A 213 -33.63 3.17 13.82
C PRO A 213 -32.99 3.87 15.03
N PRO A 214 -33.20 5.17 15.26
CA PRO A 214 -32.75 5.82 16.47
C PRO A 214 -33.30 5.05 17.69
N GLY A 215 -32.43 4.42 18.47
CA GLY A 215 -32.80 3.65 19.66
C GLY A 215 -32.65 2.12 19.60
N ALA A 216 -32.12 1.52 18.53
CA ALA A 216 -31.82 0.09 18.56
C ALA A 216 -30.62 -0.21 19.48
N PRO A 217 -30.69 -1.28 20.32
CA PRO A 217 -29.60 -1.64 21.21
C PRO A 217 -28.34 -1.98 20.40
N GLN A 218 -27.21 -1.39 20.78
CA GLN A 218 -25.92 -1.76 20.19
C GLN A 218 -25.65 -3.23 20.48
N ALA A 219 -25.22 -3.98 19.47
CA ALA A 219 -24.77 -5.35 19.66
C ALA A 219 -23.65 -5.36 20.72
N PRO A 220 -23.66 -6.32 21.65
CA PRO A 220 -22.66 -6.39 22.70
C PRO A 220 -21.27 -6.42 22.06
N GLN A 221 -20.37 -5.58 22.57
CA GLN A 221 -18.97 -5.57 22.14
C GLN A 221 -18.36 -6.94 22.44
N GLY A 222 -18.31 -7.80 21.43
CA GLY A 222 -17.62 -9.07 21.52
C GLY A 222 -16.14 -8.79 21.72
N THR A 223 -15.59 -9.24 22.84
CA THR A 223 -14.14 -9.29 23.06
C THR A 223 -13.52 -10.12 21.95
N PHE A 224 -12.60 -9.51 21.18
CA PHE A 224 -11.79 -10.24 20.23
C PHE A 224 -10.85 -11.15 21.02
N GLY A 225 -11.26 -12.40 21.23
CA GLY A 225 -10.36 -13.45 21.67
C GLY A 225 -9.30 -13.65 20.59
N ALA A 226 -8.04 -13.45 20.96
CA ALA A 226 -6.90 -13.79 20.14
C ALA A 226 -6.98 -15.28 19.78
N ALA A 227 -7.32 -15.58 18.53
CA ALA A 227 -7.09 -16.90 17.98
C ALA A 227 -5.59 -16.97 17.67
N GLY A 228 -4.84 -17.52 18.62
CA GLY A 228 -3.44 -17.87 18.43
C GLY A 228 -3.27 -18.80 17.23
N ARG A 229 -2.21 -18.57 16.47
CA ARG A 229 -1.61 -19.60 15.63
C ARG A 229 -0.73 -20.50 16.50
#